data_AF-A0A969KA57-F1
#
_entry.id   AF-A0A969KA57-F1
#
_cell.length_a   1.000
_cell.length_b   1.000
_cell.length_c   1.000
_cell.angle_alpha   90.00
_cell.angle_beta   90.00
_cell.angle_gamma   90.00
#
_symmetry.space_group_name_H-M   'P 1'
#
loop_
_entity.id
_entity.type
_entity.pdbx_description
1 polymer ?
#
loop_
_entity_poly.entity_id
_entity_poly.type
_entity_poly.pdbx_seq_one_letter_code
_entity_poly.pdbx_strand_id
1 'polypeptide(L)'
;MDYEPIPCGGNDPIAQQREQWTDGANALAVAPGVILLYDRNVRTVDELDHRGFRIVAADDLLLGREEVYLEDAGRTCILISSNEVARARGGPHCLTHPLVREDL
;
A
#
# COMPACT_ATOMS: atom_id res chain seq x y z
N MET A 1 -18.71 -3.10 15.64
CA MET A 1 -17.28 -3.40 15.44
C MET A 1 -16.68 -2.05 15.08
N ASP A 2 -16.00 -1.44 16.05
CA ASP A 2 -15.56 -0.04 15.93
C ASP A 2 -14.25 -0.04 15.16
N TYR A 3 -14.33 0.33 13.89
CA TYR A 3 -13.19 0.47 13.01
C TYR A 3 -12.94 1.94 12.73
N GLU A 4 -11.67 2.34 12.74
CA GLU A 4 -11.24 3.64 12.28
C GLU A 4 -10.69 3.51 10.84
N PRO A 5 -11.41 4.00 9.82
CA PRO A 5 -10.98 3.87 8.44
C PRO A 5 -9.81 4.80 8.11
N ILE A 6 -8.93 4.33 7.22
CA ILE A 6 -7.92 5.13 6.52
C ILE A 6 -8.52 5.53 5.17
N PRO A 7 -8.86 6.81 4.94
CA PRO A 7 -9.55 7.20 3.72
C PRO A 7 -8.58 7.18 2.52
N CYS A 8 -8.88 6.35 1.53
CA CYS A 8 -8.24 6.40 0.21
C CYS A 8 -8.42 7.79 -0.39
N GLY A 9 -7.33 8.49 -0.68
CA GLY A 9 -7.33 9.87 -1.17
C GLY A 9 -7.49 10.96 -0.10
N GLY A 10 -7.52 10.62 1.20
CA GLY A 10 -7.65 11.59 2.29
C GLY A 10 -9.05 12.18 2.41
N ASN A 11 -9.17 13.43 2.87
CA ASN A 11 -10.46 14.10 3.12
C ASN A 11 -10.98 14.95 1.93
N ASP A 12 -10.19 15.10 0.86
CA ASP A 12 -10.61 15.85 -0.34
C ASP A 12 -11.39 14.95 -1.31
N PRO A 13 -12.67 15.26 -1.63
CA PRO A 13 -13.48 14.42 -2.51
C PRO A 13 -12.88 14.16 -3.90
N ILE A 14 -12.14 15.13 -4.45
CA ILE A 14 -11.50 14.98 -5.77
C ILE A 14 -10.35 13.98 -5.67
N ALA A 15 -9.50 14.12 -4.65
CA ALA A 15 -8.44 13.16 -4.38
C ALA A 15 -8.97 11.75 -4.08
N GLN A 16 -10.05 11.62 -3.30
CA GLN A 16 -10.71 10.33 -3.05
C GLN A 16 -11.15 9.66 -4.35
N GLN A 17 -11.85 10.38 -5.23
CA GLN A 17 -12.25 9.83 -6.53
C GLN A 17 -11.06 9.44 -7.39
N ARG A 18 -10.02 10.28 -7.43
CA ARG A 18 -8.83 10.04 -8.24
C ARG A 18 -8.04 8.83 -7.76
N GLU A 19 -7.79 8.71 -6.46
CA GLU A 19 -6.98 7.62 -5.91
C GLU A 19 -7.77 6.32 -5.79
N GLN A 20 -9.09 6.41 -5.59
CA GLN A 20 -9.96 5.24 -5.77
C GLN A 20 -9.90 4.71 -7.20
N TRP A 21 -9.88 5.58 -8.20
CA TRP A 21 -9.75 5.20 -9.60
C TRP A 21 -8.40 4.54 -9.93
N THR A 22 -7.36 4.86 -9.16
CA THR A 22 -6.01 4.30 -9.30
C THR A 22 -5.71 3.26 -8.22
N ASP A 23 -6.78 2.66 -7.68
CA ASP A 23 -6.73 1.50 -6.80
C ASP A 23 -6.00 1.73 -5.46
N GLY A 24 -6.10 2.93 -4.89
CA GLY A 24 -5.50 3.32 -3.61
C GLY A 24 -5.97 2.48 -2.40
N ALA A 25 -7.17 1.90 -2.48
CA ALA A 25 -7.70 1.01 -1.45
C ALA A 25 -7.43 -0.49 -1.72
N ASN A 26 -6.66 -0.83 -2.76
CA ASN A 26 -6.41 -2.21 -3.21
C ASN A 26 -4.98 -2.69 -2.86
N ALA A 27 -4.53 -2.37 -1.66
CA ALA A 27 -3.22 -2.79 -1.17
C ALA A 27 -3.15 -4.32 -0.99
N LEU A 28 -2.00 -4.93 -1.30
CA LEU A 28 -1.73 -6.32 -0.96
C LEU A 28 -1.05 -6.37 0.40
N ALA A 29 -1.69 -6.94 1.42
CA ALA A 29 -0.97 -7.31 2.64
C ALA A 29 -0.08 -8.53 2.35
N VAL A 30 1.22 -8.45 2.64
CA VAL A 30 2.16 -9.58 2.54
C VAL A 30 2.37 -10.26 3.89
N ALA A 31 2.34 -9.49 4.98
CA ALA A 31 2.31 -9.93 6.37
C ALA A 31 1.37 -9.01 7.18
N PRO A 32 0.96 -9.38 8.40
CA PRO A 32 0.21 -8.47 9.27
C PRO A 32 0.92 -7.12 9.43
N GLY A 33 0.26 -6.04 9.01
CA GLY A 33 0.82 -4.68 9.07
C GLY A 33 1.73 -4.30 7.90
N VAL A 34 2.18 -5.25 7.07
CA VAL A 34 3.07 -4.99 5.93
C VAL A 34 2.30 -5.08 4.62
N ILE A 35 2.18 -3.97 3.90
CA ILE A 35 1.39 -3.87 2.67
C ILE A 35 2.22 -3.40 1.49
N LEU A 36 1.80 -3.77 0.27
CA LEU A 36 2.25 -3.19 -0.98
C LEU A 36 1.18 -2.25 -1.52
N LEU A 37 1.58 -1.04 -1.94
CA LEU A 37 0.70 -0.05 -2.57
C LEU A 37 1.40 0.61 -3.75
N TYR A 38 0.64 1.18 -4.67
CA TYR A 38 1.20 2.00 -5.74
C TYR A 38 1.65 3.38 -5.26
N ASP A 39 2.84 3.77 -5.70
CA ASP A 39 3.47 5.07 -5.43
C ASP A 39 2.63 6.29 -5.83
N ARG A 40 1.77 6.16 -6.83
CA ARG A 40 0.94 7.25 -7.35
C ARG A 40 -0.21 7.69 -6.44
N ASN A 41 -0.59 6.87 -5.46
CA ASN A 41 -1.70 7.14 -4.53
C ASN A 41 -1.23 8.00 -3.35
N VAL A 42 -0.69 9.18 -3.67
CA VAL A 42 0.07 10.02 -2.72
C VAL A 42 -0.73 10.41 -1.49
N ARG A 43 -2.02 10.74 -1.61
CA ARG A 43 -2.85 11.13 -0.45
C ARG A 43 -3.17 9.94 0.44
N THR A 44 -3.38 8.77 -0.15
CA THR A 44 -3.55 7.54 0.60
C THR A 44 -2.28 7.18 1.36
N VAL A 45 -1.12 7.37 0.75
CA VAL A 45 0.19 7.19 1.40
C VAL A 45 0.38 8.18 2.55
N ASP A 46 0.04 9.47 2.36
CA ASP A 46 0.08 10.48 3.43
C ASP A 46 -0.80 10.04 4.63
N GLU A 47 -2.00 9.52 4.37
CA GLU A 47 -2.92 9.05 5.41
C GLU A 47 -2.45 7.78 6.13
N LEU A 48 -1.68 6.93 5.46
CA LEU A 48 -1.03 5.76 6.05
C LEU A 48 0.14 6.20 6.95
N ASP A 49 0.99 7.11 6.46
CA ASP A 49 2.12 7.67 7.21
C ASP A 49 1.65 8.34 8.51
N HIS A 50 0.61 9.18 8.44
CA HIS A 50 -0.01 9.80 9.63
C HIS A 50 -0.54 8.79 10.66
N ARG A 51 -0.84 7.55 10.24
CA ARG A 51 -1.29 6.46 11.11
C ARG A 51 -0.18 5.49 11.50
N GLY A 52 1.08 5.91 11.31
CA GLY A 52 2.27 5.21 11.78
C GLY A 52 2.73 4.09 10.87
N PHE A 53 2.35 4.09 9.58
CA PHE A 53 3.02 3.23 8.61
C PHE A 53 4.38 3.81 8.25
N ARG A 54 5.44 2.99 8.32
CA ARG A 54 6.71 3.29 7.66
C ARG A 54 6.52 3.20 6.15
N ILE A 55 6.85 4.25 5.41
CA ILE A 55 6.76 4.26 3.94
C ILE A 55 8.14 3.92 3.36
N VAL A 56 8.20 2.88 2.52
CA VAL A 56 9.45 2.40 1.91
C VAL A 56 9.27 2.27 0.40
N ALA A 57 10.17 2.83 -0.40
CA ALA A 57 10.14 2.56 -1.84
C ALA A 57 10.71 1.17 -2.13
N ALA A 58 10.06 0.40 -3.00
CA ALA A 58 10.56 -0.91 -3.41
C ALA A 58 11.96 -0.83 -4.02
N ASP A 59 12.28 0.26 -4.73
CA ASP A 59 13.62 0.51 -5.28
C ASP A 59 14.69 0.57 -4.18
N ASP A 60 14.39 1.12 -3.00
CA ASP A 60 15.35 1.18 -1.89
C ASP A 60 15.61 -0.20 -1.28
N LEU A 61 14.62 -1.10 -1.29
CA LEU A 61 14.80 -2.52 -0.92
C LEU A 61 15.64 -3.26 -1.97
N LEU A 62 15.31 -3.10 -3.26
CA LEU A 62 15.99 -3.78 -4.36
C LEU A 62 17.45 -3.35 -4.50
N LEU A 63 17.77 -2.10 -4.18
CA LEU A 63 19.11 -1.54 -4.22
C LEU A 63 19.90 -1.71 -2.92
N GLY A 64 19.31 -2.36 -1.90
CA GLY A 64 19.95 -2.61 -0.60
C GLY A 64 20.21 -1.34 0.22
N ARG A 65 19.42 -0.29 0.02
CA ARG A 65 19.47 0.95 0.81
C ARG A 65 18.65 0.84 2.10
N GLU A 66 17.63 0.00 2.08
CA GLU A 66 16.72 -0.28 3.18
C GLU A 66 16.49 -1.78 3.29
N GLU A 67 16.14 -2.24 4.48
CA GLU A 67 15.73 -3.62 4.75
C GLU A 67 14.39 -3.64 5.51
N VAL A 68 13.57 -4.63 5.20
CA VAL A 68 12.28 -4.89 5.85
C VAL A 68 12.20 -6.39 6.16
N TYR A 69 12.24 -6.73 7.46
CA TYR A 69 12.08 -8.09 7.96
C TYR A 69 10.62 -8.29 8.37
N LEU A 70 9.92 -9.26 7.78
CA LEU A 70 8.47 -9.40 7.94
C LEU A 70 8.04 -9.69 9.39
N GLU A 71 8.93 -10.27 10.20
CA GLU A 71 8.68 -10.65 11.59
C GLU A 71 8.52 -9.44 12.53
N ASP A 72 9.18 -8.32 12.25
CA ASP A 72 9.23 -7.13 13.13
C ASP A 72 8.97 -5.80 12.40
N ALA A 73 8.65 -5.83 11.10
CA ALA A 73 8.39 -4.65 10.29
C ALA A 73 7.23 -3.76 10.77
N GLY A 74 6.35 -4.29 11.63
CA GLY A 74 5.18 -3.55 12.13
C GLY A 74 4.31 -3.02 10.99
N ARG A 75 3.81 -1.78 11.15
CA ARG A 75 3.06 -1.08 10.08
C ARG A 75 4.05 -0.56 9.04
N THR A 76 4.10 -1.20 7.87
CA THR A 76 4.98 -0.81 6.77
C THR A 76 4.21 -0.83 5.44
N CYS A 77 4.34 0.23 4.65
CA CYS A 77 3.79 0.34 3.31
C CYS A 77 4.93 0.43 2.31
N ILE A 78 5.10 -0.62 1.50
CA ILE A 78 6.11 -0.69 0.44
C ILE A 78 5.47 -0.19 -0.85
N LEU A 79 6.04 0.88 -1.40
CA LEU A 79 5.56 1.52 -2.62
C LEU A 79 6.20 0.89 -3.85
N ILE A 80 5.36 0.43 -4.78
CA ILE A 80 5.80 -0.09 -6.07
C ILE A 80 5.43 0.89 -7.19
N SER A 81 6.33 1.04 -8.17
CA SER A 81 6.10 1.91 -9.32
C SER A 81 4.92 1.43 -10.16
N SER A 82 4.07 2.36 -10.60
CA SER A 82 2.74 2.04 -11.12
C SER A 82 2.33 2.73 -12.43
N ASN A 83 3.26 3.44 -13.09
CA ASN A 83 2.99 4.32 -14.24
C ASN A 83 2.24 3.66 -15.41
N GLU A 84 2.50 2.38 -15.66
CA GLU A 84 1.87 1.62 -16.74
C GLU A 84 0.76 0.70 -16.24
N VAL A 85 1.02 -0.07 -15.19
CA VAL A 85 0.11 -1.13 -14.74
C VAL A 85 -1.19 -0.57 -14.17
N ALA A 86 -1.15 0.56 -13.45
CA ALA A 86 -2.36 1.17 -12.89
C ALA A 86 -3.34 1.67 -13.96
N ARG A 87 -2.92 1.78 -15.24
CA ARG A 87 -3.83 2.12 -16.36
C ARG A 87 -4.87 1.01 -16.61
N ALA A 88 -4.56 -0.22 -16.21
CA ALA A 88 -5.45 -1.37 -16.34
C ALA A 88 -6.54 -1.43 -15.23
N ARG A 89 -6.52 -0.48 -14.27
CA ARG A 89 -7.48 -0.42 -13.14
C ARG A 89 -7.45 -1.66 -12.24
N GLY A 90 -6.27 -1.96 -11.71
CA GLY A 90 -6.12 -2.91 -10.62
C GLY A 90 -4.91 -2.56 -9.78
N GLY A 91 -5.02 -2.69 -8.46
CA GLY A 91 -3.92 -2.52 -7.52
C GLY A 91 -3.08 -3.79 -7.36
N PRO A 92 -2.08 -3.77 -6.46
CA PRO A 92 -1.24 -4.92 -6.17
C PRO A 92 -2.04 -6.18 -5.79
N HIS A 93 -3.16 -6.03 -5.08
CA HIS A 93 -3.99 -7.16 -4.70
C HIS A 93 -4.67 -7.83 -5.92
N CYS A 94 -5.15 -7.05 -6.90
CA CYS A 94 -5.76 -7.59 -8.12
C CYS A 94 -4.80 -8.44 -8.96
N LEU A 95 -3.49 -8.20 -8.87
CA LEU A 95 -2.46 -8.91 -9.63
C LEU A 95 -1.90 -10.15 -8.92
N THR A 96 -2.44 -10.47 -7.75
CA THR A 96 -1.90 -11.50 -6.88
C THR A 96 -2.95 -12.55 -6.55
N HIS A 97 -2.52 -13.81 -6.52
CA HIS A 97 -3.33 -14.94 -6.06
C HIS A 97 -2.51 -15.75 -5.04
N PRO A 98 -2.57 -15.41 -3.74
CA PRO A 98 -1.79 -16.13 -2.73
C PRO A 98 -2.16 -17.61 -2.70
N LEU A 99 -1.18 -18.49 -2.92
CA LEU A 99 -1.39 -19.94 -2.89
C LEU A 99 -1.36 -20.50 -1.47
N VAL A 100 -0.52 -19.92 -0.62
CA VAL A 100 -0.30 -20.32 0.78
C VAL A 100 -0.03 -19.05 1.59
N ARG A 101 -0.53 -19.01 2.83
CA ARG A 101 -0.20 -18.01 3.85
C ARG A 101 0.01 -18.73 5.18
N GLU A 102 0.86 -18.18 6.02
CA GLU A 102 0.99 -18.65 7.40
C GLU A 102 -0.29 -18.31 8.20
N ASP A 103 -0.59 -19.14 9.20
CA ASP A 103 -1.67 -18.88 10.13
C ASP A 103 -1.36 -17.67 11.03
N LEU A 104 -2.40 -16.97 11.47
CA LEU A 104 -2.30 -15.82 12.38
C LEU A 104 -2.22 -16.23 13.86
#